data_AF-A0A1G5LVR9-F1
#
_entry.id   AF-A0A1G5LVR9-F1
#
_cell.length_a   1.000
_cell.length_b   1.000
_cell.length_c   1.000
_cell.angle_alpha   90.00
_cell.angle_beta   90.00
_cell.angle_gamma   90.00
#
_symmetry.space_group_name_H-M   'P 1'
#
loop_
_entity.id
_entity.type
_entity.pdbx_description
1 polymer ?
#
loop_
_entity_poly.entity_id
_entity_poly.type
_entity_poly.pdbx_seq_one_letter_code
_entity_poly.pdbx_strand_id
1 'polypeptide(L)'
;MQFHPSYSYEDFFEGFRPQEDPETREVAFRLTAGPLRELADLALREGNRHIPYFLITDEINRANLAKDFGELYFLLEYRNKSVRLIYSGDDFALPPNLFVIGTMNTADRSIALVDAAMRRRFAFVELSPRTEPISLRADSSPR
;
A
#
# COMPACT_ATOMS: atom_id res chain seq x y z
N MET A 1 2.69 6.10 4.68
CA MET A 1 1.39 6.21 5.36
C MET A 1 1.40 5.34 6.61
N GLN A 2 0.68 5.71 7.67
CA GLN A 2 0.53 4.87 8.87
C GLN A 2 -0.85 4.25 8.87
N PHE A 3 -0.94 2.94 9.10
CA PHE A 3 -2.24 2.30 9.23
C PHE A 3 -2.82 2.52 10.64
N HIS A 4 -4.13 2.80 10.68
CA HIS A 4 -4.91 2.91 11.90
C HIS A 4 -5.98 1.81 11.92
N PRO A 5 -6.43 1.29 13.07
CA PRO A 5 -7.50 0.26 13.12
C PRO A 5 -8.83 0.65 12.45
N SER A 6 -9.07 1.95 12.24
CA SER A 6 -10.25 2.48 11.55
C SER A 6 -10.05 2.64 10.04
N TYR A 7 -8.85 2.35 9.53
CA TYR A 7 -8.57 2.42 8.10
C TYR A 7 -9.38 1.33 7.38
N SER A 8 -9.85 1.65 6.18
CA SER A 8 -10.71 0.76 5.39
C SER A 8 -10.20 0.65 3.95
N TYR A 9 -10.73 -0.32 3.20
CA TYR A 9 -10.45 -0.46 1.78
C TYR A 9 -10.79 0.83 1.02
N GLU A 10 -11.91 1.44 1.37
CA GLU A 10 -12.41 2.66 0.75
C GLU A 10 -11.48 3.85 0.96
N ASP A 11 -10.76 3.89 2.10
CA ASP A 11 -9.76 4.92 2.37
C ASP A 11 -8.43 4.63 1.66
N PHE A 12 -8.14 3.36 1.41
CA PHE A 12 -6.86 2.90 0.91
C PHE A 12 -6.75 2.87 -0.61
N PHE A 13 -7.83 2.44 -1.28
CA PHE A 13 -7.78 2.12 -2.70
C PHE A 13 -8.89 2.76 -3.53
N GLU A 14 -10.17 2.44 -3.30
CA GLU A 14 -11.27 3.14 -3.96
C GLU A 14 -12.56 3.07 -3.14
N GLY A 15 -13.31 4.16 -3.10
CA GLY A 15 -14.57 4.22 -2.38
C GLY A 15 -15.45 5.40 -2.78
N PHE A 16 -16.76 5.28 -2.56
CA PHE A 16 -17.69 6.37 -2.79
C PHE A 16 -17.52 7.45 -1.71
N ARG A 17 -17.31 8.69 -2.14
CA ARG A 17 -17.22 9.87 -1.28
C ARG A 17 -18.30 10.89 -1.67
N PRO A 18 -18.93 11.55 -0.69
CA PRO A 18 -19.84 12.64 -1.00
C PRO A 18 -19.04 13.82 -1.56
N GLN A 19 -19.47 14.33 -2.71
CA GLN A 19 -18.92 15.52 -3.32
C GLN A 19 -20.06 16.50 -3.59
N GLU A 20 -19.89 17.72 -3.09
CA GLU A 20 -20.83 18.82 -3.30
C GLU A 20 -20.55 19.46 -4.66
N ASP A 21 -21.61 19.66 -5.44
CA ASP A 21 -21.54 20.45 -6.66
C ASP A 21 -21.31 21.94 -6.30
N PRO A 22 -20.27 22.61 -6.83
CA PRO A 22 -19.95 23.99 -6.49
C PRO A 22 -21.04 24.99 -6.85
N GLU A 23 -21.87 24.69 -7.85
CA GLU A 23 -22.91 25.59 -8.35
C GLU A 23 -24.28 25.27 -7.75
N THR A 24 -24.67 23.99 -7.73
CA THR A 24 -26.02 23.59 -7.31
C THR A 24 -26.15 23.29 -5.82
N ARG A 25 -25.03 23.15 -5.08
CA ARG A 25 -24.99 22.71 -3.67
C ARG A 25 -25.56 21.29 -3.44
N GLU A 26 -25.81 20.54 -4.51
CA GLU A 26 -26.28 19.16 -4.41
C GLU A 26 -25.13 18.21 -4.05
N VAL A 27 -25.42 17.21 -3.22
CA VAL A 27 -24.44 16.19 -2.82
C VAL A 27 -24.64 14.96 -3.69
N ALA A 28 -23.60 14.59 -4.44
CA ALA A 28 -23.54 13.34 -5.18
C ALA A 28 -22.42 12.45 -4.64
N PHE A 29 -22.64 11.13 -4.60
CA PHE A 29 -21.57 10.19 -4.29
C PHE A 29 -20.76 9.91 -5.55
N ARG A 30 -19.45 10.18 -5.50
CA ARG A 30 -18.51 9.88 -6.59
C ARG A 30 -17.48 8.86 -6.13
N LEU A 31 -17.17 7.92 -7.02
CA LEU A 31 -16.07 7.00 -6.78
C LEU A 31 -14.76 7.79 -6.78
N THR A 32 -14.01 7.69 -5.69
CA THR A 32 -12.77 8.44 -5.47
C THR A 32 -11.63 7.45 -5.27
N ALA A 33 -10.51 7.71 -5.93
CA ALA A 33 -9.28 6.94 -5.76
C ALA A 33 -8.64 7.22 -4.40
N GLY A 34 -8.19 6.18 -3.74
CA GLY A 34 -7.37 6.24 -2.53
C GLY A 34 -5.87 6.24 -2.85
N PRO A 35 -5.01 6.38 -1.82
CA PRO A 35 -3.57 6.57 -1.99
C PRO A 35 -2.87 5.48 -2.81
N LEU A 36 -3.25 4.20 -2.64
CA LEU A 36 -2.64 3.12 -3.41
C LEU A 36 -3.06 3.19 -4.89
N ARG A 37 -4.31 3.54 -5.18
CA ARG A 37 -4.79 3.64 -6.56
C ARG A 37 -4.10 4.80 -7.28
N GLU A 38 -4.01 5.96 -6.64
CA GLU A 38 -3.29 7.12 -7.19
C GLU A 38 -1.82 6.78 -7.46
N LEU A 39 -1.14 6.12 -6.51
CA LEU A 39 0.24 5.70 -6.68
C LEU A 39 0.41 4.69 -7.83
N ALA A 40 -0.51 3.74 -7.97
CA ALA A 40 -0.50 2.76 -9.03
C ALA A 40 -0.70 3.40 -10.42
N ASP A 41 -1.68 4.30 -10.53
CA ASP A 41 -1.94 5.05 -11.76
C ASP A 41 -0.74 5.90 -12.16
N LEU A 42 -0.06 6.52 -11.19
CA LEU A 42 1.21 7.23 -11.43
C LEU A 42 2.31 6.29 -11.93
N ALA A 43 2.45 5.11 -11.35
CA ALA A 43 3.49 4.14 -11.70
C ALA A 43 3.30 3.52 -13.10
N LEU A 44 2.05 3.44 -13.60
CA LEU A 44 1.72 2.87 -14.92
C LEU A 44 1.95 3.82 -16.11
N ARG A 45 2.03 5.13 -15.85
CA ARG A 45 2.28 6.14 -16.89
C ARG A 45 3.55 5.77 -17.68
N GLU A 46 3.52 5.91 -19.01
CA GLU A 46 4.60 5.42 -19.88
C GLU A 46 5.99 5.93 -19.48
N GLY A 47 6.08 7.22 -19.12
CA GLY A 47 7.33 7.83 -18.65
C GLY A 47 7.82 7.35 -17.29
N ASN A 48 6.98 6.65 -16.51
CA ASN A 48 7.26 6.28 -15.12
C ASN A 48 7.54 4.78 -14.94
N ARG A 49 7.35 3.95 -15.97
CA ARG A 49 7.46 2.48 -15.87
C ARG A 49 8.85 1.97 -15.44
N HIS A 50 9.88 2.78 -15.64
CA HIS A 50 11.27 2.48 -15.25
C HIS A 50 11.62 3.00 -13.84
N ILE A 51 10.75 3.81 -13.24
CA ILE A 51 10.96 4.43 -11.93
C ILE A 51 10.32 3.52 -10.88
N PRO A 52 11.05 3.15 -9.81
CA PRO A 52 10.47 2.39 -8.72
C PRO A 52 9.61 3.30 -7.84
N TYR A 53 8.40 2.84 -7.53
CA TYR A 53 7.48 3.48 -6.60
C TYR A 53 7.38 2.66 -5.32
N PHE A 54 7.37 3.33 -4.18
CA PHE A 54 7.34 2.66 -2.89
C PHE A 54 6.13 3.13 -2.08
N LEU A 55 5.26 2.19 -1.74
CA LEU A 55 4.26 2.36 -0.71
C LEU A 55 4.87 1.93 0.62
N ILE A 56 5.19 2.90 1.47
CA ILE A 56 5.71 2.63 2.82
C ILE A 56 4.55 2.68 3.81
N THR A 57 4.30 1.56 4.50
CA THR A 57 3.26 1.40 5.51
C THR A 57 3.88 1.21 6.89
N ASP A 58 3.68 2.17 7.78
CA ASP A 58 4.15 2.04 9.16
C ASP A 58 3.15 1.26 10.02
N GLU A 59 3.69 0.50 10.97
CA GLU A 59 2.96 -0.39 11.87
C GLU A 59 1.98 -1.30 11.12
N ILE A 60 2.47 -1.95 10.07
CA ILE A 60 1.64 -2.73 9.13
C ILE A 60 0.83 -3.85 9.83
N ASN A 61 1.29 -4.30 10.99
CA ASN A 61 0.61 -5.29 11.82
C ASN A 61 -0.59 -4.75 12.63
N ARG A 62 -0.74 -3.43 12.80
CA ARG A 62 -1.89 -2.82 13.50
C ARG A 62 -3.16 -2.75 12.65
N ALA A 63 -3.02 -2.97 11.35
CA ALA A 63 -4.11 -3.02 10.39
C ALA A 63 -4.57 -4.46 10.14
N ASN A 64 -5.82 -4.63 9.73
CA ASN A 64 -6.28 -5.91 9.19
C ASN A 64 -6.00 -5.91 7.69
N LEU A 65 -4.77 -6.23 7.29
CA LEU A 65 -4.35 -6.11 5.89
C LEU A 65 -5.24 -6.85 4.91
N ALA A 66 -5.78 -8.02 5.27
CA ALA A 66 -6.69 -8.74 4.40
C ALA A 66 -7.98 -7.95 4.13
N LYS A 67 -8.50 -7.26 5.16
CA LYS A 67 -9.65 -6.36 5.03
C LYS A 67 -9.28 -5.07 4.30
N ASP A 68 -8.16 -4.47 4.65
CA ASP A 68 -7.76 -3.14 4.16
C ASP A 68 -7.33 -3.20 2.69
N PHE A 69 -6.68 -4.29 2.26
CA PHE A 69 -6.32 -4.51 0.86
C PHE A 69 -7.45 -5.16 0.04
N GLY A 70 -8.44 -5.80 0.67
CA GLY A 70 -9.52 -6.49 -0.03
C GLY A 70 -8.99 -7.46 -1.10
N GLU A 71 -9.49 -7.32 -2.32
CA GLU A 71 -9.09 -8.09 -3.50
C GLU A 71 -7.61 -7.91 -3.89
N LEU A 72 -6.99 -6.78 -3.53
CA LEU A 72 -5.60 -6.47 -3.87
C LEU A 72 -4.61 -7.31 -3.06
N TYR A 73 -5.07 -7.89 -1.94
CA TYR A 73 -4.26 -8.78 -1.13
C TYR A 73 -3.82 -10.02 -1.92
N PHE A 74 -4.61 -10.44 -2.92
CA PHE A 74 -4.24 -11.48 -3.88
C PHE A 74 -3.09 -11.02 -4.79
N LEU A 75 -3.15 -9.78 -5.28
CA LEU A 75 -2.15 -9.22 -6.19
C LEU A 75 -0.77 -9.06 -5.54
N LEU A 76 -0.67 -8.93 -4.22
CA LEU A 76 0.62 -8.93 -3.52
C LEU A 76 1.41 -10.23 -3.76
N GLU A 77 0.73 -11.36 -3.90
CA GLU A 77 1.33 -12.68 -4.20
C GLU A 77 1.45 -12.88 -5.71
N TYR A 78 0.36 -12.64 -6.45
CA TYR A 78 0.26 -12.94 -7.88
C TYR A 78 0.43 -11.68 -8.72
N ARG A 79 1.65 -11.15 -8.74
CA ARG A 79 2.02 -9.87 -9.37
C ARG A 79 1.78 -9.76 -10.88
N ASN A 80 1.56 -10.87 -11.57
CA ASN A 80 1.29 -10.94 -13.01
C ASN A 80 -0.19 -11.18 -13.35
N LYS A 81 -1.09 -11.11 -12.36
CA LYS A 81 -2.53 -11.27 -12.52
C LYS A 81 -3.25 -9.94 -12.39
N SER A 82 -4.50 -9.92 -12.82
CA SER A 82 -5.47 -8.86 -12.54
C SER A 82 -6.60 -9.39 -11.66
N VAL A 83 -7.28 -8.49 -10.98
CA VAL A 83 -8.55 -8.74 -10.28
C VAL A 83 -9.58 -7.73 -10.76
N ARG A 84 -10.86 -8.11 -10.71
CA ARG A 84 -11.96 -7.19 -10.99
C ARG A 84 -12.32 -6.44 -9.71
N LEU A 85 -12.29 -5.11 -9.78
CA LEU A 85 -12.53 -4.24 -8.66
C LEU A 85 -14.02 -4.17 -8.30
N ILE A 86 -14.33 -4.10 -7.00
CA ILE A 86 -15.71 -4.19 -6.51
C ILE A 86 -16.51 -2.90 -6.79
N TYR A 87 -15.90 -1.72 -6.68
CA TYR A 87 -16.63 -0.45 -6.80
C TYR A 87 -16.68 0.06 -8.24
N SER A 88 -15.54 0.08 -8.93
CA SER A 88 -15.45 0.51 -10.34
C SER A 88 -15.94 -0.57 -11.31
N GLY A 89 -15.76 -1.85 -10.98
CA GLY A 89 -16.00 -2.96 -11.91
C GLY A 89 -14.89 -3.15 -12.95
N ASP A 90 -13.83 -2.35 -12.88
CA ASP A 90 -12.67 -2.37 -13.77
C ASP A 90 -11.72 -3.53 -13.44
N ASP A 91 -10.95 -3.98 -14.43
CA ASP A 91 -9.83 -4.88 -14.20
C ASP A 91 -8.60 -4.10 -13.74
N PHE A 92 -7.98 -4.53 -12.64
CA PHE A 92 -6.81 -3.90 -12.07
C PHE A 92 -5.67 -4.90 -11.84
N ALA A 93 -4.46 -4.48 -12.16
CA ALA A 93 -3.23 -5.22 -11.88
C ALA A 93 -2.24 -4.29 -11.16
N LEU A 94 -1.51 -4.84 -10.19
CA LEU A 94 -0.54 -4.07 -9.42
C LEU A 94 0.69 -3.78 -10.31
N PRO A 95 1.13 -2.52 -10.46
CA PRO A 95 2.23 -2.19 -11.36
C PRO A 95 3.52 -2.92 -10.95
N PRO A 96 4.31 -3.47 -11.88
CA PRO A 96 5.50 -4.26 -11.54
C PRO A 96 6.59 -3.41 -10.85
N ASN A 97 6.58 -2.10 -11.08
CA ASN A 97 7.48 -1.12 -10.46
C ASN A 97 6.96 -0.55 -9.13
N LEU A 98 5.84 -1.04 -8.58
CA LEU A 98 5.31 -0.61 -7.28
C LEU A 98 5.67 -1.63 -6.18
N PHE A 99 6.42 -1.20 -5.18
CA PHE A 99 6.85 -2.02 -4.06
C PHE A 99 6.13 -1.59 -2.79
N VAL A 100 5.73 -2.55 -1.96
CA VAL A 100 5.13 -2.28 -0.65
C VAL A 100 6.14 -2.65 0.42
N ILE A 101 6.49 -1.69 1.27
CA ILE A 101 7.41 -1.86 2.39
C ILE A 101 6.65 -1.57 3.67
N GLY A 102 6.53 -2.59 4.52
CA GLY A 102 5.92 -2.46 5.84
C GLY A 102 6.95 -2.41 6.95
N THR A 103 6.82 -1.48 7.89
CA THR A 103 7.55 -1.54 9.16
C THR A 103 6.65 -2.15 10.24
N MET A 104 7.28 -2.88 11.15
CA MET A 104 6.58 -3.63 12.19
C MET A 104 7.36 -3.53 13.49
N ASN A 105 6.69 -3.13 14.56
CA ASN A 105 7.21 -3.29 15.91
C ASN A 105 6.86 -4.69 16.43
N THR A 106 7.87 -5.54 16.60
CA THR A 106 7.71 -6.93 17.06
C THR A 106 7.58 -7.05 18.58
N ALA A 107 7.85 -5.98 19.35
CA ALA A 107 7.76 -5.97 20.81
C ALA A 107 6.34 -5.72 21.34
N ASP A 108 5.45 -5.21 20.50
CA ASP A 108 4.09 -4.87 20.89
C ASP A 108 3.19 -6.13 20.92
N ARG A 109 2.93 -6.61 22.14
CA ARG A 109 2.14 -7.82 22.43
C ARG A 109 0.64 -7.67 22.17
N SER A 110 0.17 -6.45 21.88
CA SER A 110 -1.25 -6.18 21.60
C SER A 110 -1.68 -6.51 20.17
N ILE A 111 -0.71 -6.88 19.32
CA ILE A 111 -0.90 -6.97 17.89
C ILE A 111 -1.12 -8.42 17.45
N ALA A 112 -2.02 -8.63 16.48
CA ALA A 112 -2.25 -9.93 15.88
C ALA A 112 -0.92 -10.57 15.46
N LEU A 113 -0.70 -11.83 15.86
CA LEU A 113 0.39 -12.64 15.34
C LEU A 113 0.44 -12.49 13.82
N VAL A 114 1.63 -12.21 13.27
CA VAL A 114 1.82 -12.17 11.81
C VAL A 114 1.39 -13.52 11.25
N ASP A 115 0.20 -13.54 10.65
CA ASP A 115 -0.40 -14.78 10.17
C ASP A 115 0.39 -15.34 8.98
N ALA A 116 0.26 -16.64 8.75
CA ALA A 116 0.89 -17.36 7.65
C ALA A 116 0.59 -16.73 6.28
N ALA A 117 -0.58 -16.08 6.14
CA ALA A 117 -0.94 -15.34 4.92
C ALA A 117 -0.01 -14.14 4.64
N MET A 118 0.36 -13.38 5.68
CA MET A 118 1.30 -12.25 5.54
C MET A 118 2.71 -12.76 5.26
N ARG A 119 3.15 -13.81 5.98
CA ARG A 119 4.46 -14.45 5.80
C ARG A 119 4.71 -14.95 4.38
N ARG A 120 3.65 -15.31 3.66
CA ARG A 120 3.72 -15.76 2.27
C ARG A 120 3.87 -14.62 1.26
N ARG A 121 3.31 -13.44 1.58
CA ARG A 121 3.21 -12.29 0.67
C ARG A 121 4.33 -11.28 0.84
N PHE A 122 4.94 -11.24 2.01
CA PHE A 122 6.01 -10.31 2.34
C PHE A 122 7.32 -11.04 2.64
N ALA A 123 8.43 -10.45 2.20
CA ALA A 123 9.74 -10.80 2.72
C ALA A 123 9.94 -10.12 4.08
N PHE A 124 10.40 -10.88 5.08
CA PHE A 124 10.63 -10.39 6.44
C PHE A 124 12.11 -10.16 6.66
N VAL A 125 12.46 -8.92 7.01
CA VAL A 125 13.82 -8.53 7.37
C VAL A 125 13.80 -8.06 8.82
N GLU A 126 14.49 -8.80 9.69
CA GLU A 126 14.61 -8.43 11.09
C GLU A 126 15.71 -7.38 11.27
N LEU A 127 15.36 -6.24 11.87
CA LEU A 127 16.30 -5.17 12.18
C LEU A 127 16.63 -5.22 13.68
N SER A 128 17.82 -5.74 14.00
CA SER A 128 18.32 -5.76 15.37
C SER A 128 18.85 -4.38 15.76
N PRO A 129 18.53 -3.86 16.96
CA PRO A 129 19.06 -2.57 17.43
C PRO A 129 20.58 -2.58 17.64
N ARG A 130 21.21 -3.76 17.61
CA ARG A 130 22.66 -3.93 17.74
C ARG A 130 23.41 -3.81 16.42
N THR A 131 22.70 -3.76 15.30
CA THR A 131 23.28 -3.66 13.96
C THR A 131 22.87 -2.33 13.36
N GLU A 132 23.83 -1.54 12.88
CA GLU A 132 23.50 -0.33 12.15
C GLU A 132 22.74 -0.71 10.86
N PRO A 133 21.56 -0.13 10.61
CA PRO A 133 20.70 -0.53 9.49
C PRO A 133 21.30 -0.16 8.13
N ILE A 134 22.23 0.80 8.10
CA ILE A 134 23.02 1.14 6.93
C ILE A 134 24.50 1.21 7.35
N SER A 135 25.35 0.44 6.68
CA SER A 135 26.78 0.76 6.72
C SER A 135 26.95 2.01 5.86
N LEU A 136 27.29 3.14 6.48
CA LEU A 136 27.66 4.37 5.76
C LEU A 136 28.91 4.10 4.92
N ARG A 137 28.74 3.51 3.72
CA ARG A 137 29.65 3.75 2.60
C ARG A 137 29.23 5.07 1.97
N ALA A 138 29.48 6.15 2.72
CA ALA A 138 29.74 7.42 2.07
C ALA A 138 31.04 7.21 1.31
N ASP A 139 30.92 6.96 0.01
CA ASP A 139 32.05 7.03 -0.91
C ASP A 139 32.53 8.49 -0.86
N SER A 140 33.46 8.78 0.05
CA SER A 140 34.23 10.00 0.03
C SER A 140 35.19 9.90 -1.15
N SER A 141 34.69 10.20 -2.34
CA SER A 141 35.51 10.67 -3.44
C SER A 141 35.66 12.19 -3.31
N PRO A 142 36.82 12.71 -2.83
CA PRO A 142 37.13 14.11 -3.00
C PRO A 142 37.55 14.35 -4.45
N ARG A 143 36.81 15.25 -5.12
CA ARG A 143 37.14 16.03 -6.33
C ARG A 143 38.16 15.48 -7.32
#